data_AF-A0A1W9Z0S4-F1
#
_entry.id   AF-A0A1W9Z0S4-F1
#
_cell.length_a   1.000
_cell.length_b   1.000
_cell.length_c   1.000
_cell.angle_alpha   90.00
_cell.angle_beta   90.00
_cell.angle_gamma   90.00
#
_symmetry.space_group_name_H-M   'P 1'
#
loop_
_entity.id
_entity.type
_entity.pdbx_description
1 polymer ?
#
loop_
_entity_poly.entity_id
_entity_poly.type
_entity_poly.pdbx_seq_one_letter_code
_entity_poly.pdbx_strand_id
1 'polypeptide(L)'
;MLEETGHRANLGRRLLTVTYPTDSPFRGVKKVHYWAARSTGGEFTPGSEVDELIWLPVPDAMNKLDYAQDRKVLCRFAKHPADTQTVLVVRHGTAGSKAHFSGDDSKRPLDKRGRAQAEALVPQLLAFGATDVYAADRVRCHQTMEPLAAELNVTIH
;
A
#
# COMPACT_ATOMS: atom_id res chain seq x y z
N MET A 1 1.87 10.41 6.22
CA MET A 1 0.53 10.77 5.70
C MET A 1 -0.42 11.14 6.83
N LEU A 2 -1.16 10.22 7.46
CA LEU A 2 -2.17 10.61 8.47
C LEU A 2 -1.58 11.39 9.64
N GLU A 3 -0.45 10.92 10.17
CA GLU A 3 0.24 11.55 11.32
C GLU A 3 0.70 12.98 11.03
N GLU A 4 1.37 13.20 9.90
CA GLU A 4 1.97 14.51 9.54
C GLU A 4 0.98 15.48 8.89
N THR A 5 -0.04 14.98 8.19
CA THR A 5 -0.94 15.81 7.37
C THR A 5 -2.37 15.87 7.91
N GLY A 6 -2.74 14.98 8.83
CA GLY A 6 -4.12 14.78 9.26
C GLY A 6 -5.05 14.16 8.21
N HIS A 7 -4.56 13.91 6.99
CA HIS A 7 -5.35 13.34 5.91
C HIS A 7 -5.24 11.82 5.82
N ARG A 8 -6.39 11.16 5.68
CA ARG A 8 -6.48 9.79 5.17
C ARG A 8 -6.25 9.81 3.66
N ALA A 9 -5.67 8.74 3.13
CA ALA A 9 -5.41 8.67 1.70
C ALA A 9 -5.42 7.23 1.18
N ASN A 10 -5.85 7.08 -0.08
CA ASN A 10 -5.68 5.86 -0.84
C ASN A 10 -4.41 5.97 -1.69
N LEU A 11 -3.52 4.99 -1.57
CA LEU A 11 -2.32 4.88 -2.38
C LEU A 11 -2.69 4.47 -3.81
N GLY A 12 -1.97 5.03 -4.77
CA GLY A 12 -2.04 4.67 -6.17
C GLY A 12 -0.68 4.17 -6.66
N ARG A 13 -0.18 4.80 -7.73
CA ARG A 13 1.06 4.41 -8.39
C ARG A 13 2.28 4.58 -7.47
N ARG A 14 3.16 3.57 -7.46
CA ARG A 14 4.51 3.71 -6.91
C ARG A 14 5.33 4.68 -7.79
N LEU A 15 6.00 5.64 -7.17
CA LEU A 15 6.77 6.67 -7.87
C LEU A 15 8.22 6.25 -8.04
N LEU A 16 9.00 6.28 -6.95
CA LEU A 16 10.41 5.88 -6.94
C LEU A 16 10.88 5.51 -5.53
N THR A 17 12.08 4.94 -5.46
CA THR A 17 12.77 4.69 -4.19
C THR A 17 13.94 5.67 -4.09
N VAL A 18 14.05 6.31 -2.94
CA VAL A 18 15.12 7.22 -2.58
C VAL A 18 15.99 6.55 -1.52
N THR A 19 17.31 6.72 -1.61
CA THR A 19 18.26 6.14 -0.66
C THR A 19 19.32 7.17 -0.30
N TYR A 20 19.56 7.40 0.99
CA TYR A 20 20.56 8.37 1.48
C TYR A 20 21.15 7.95 2.83
N PRO A 21 22.41 8.33 3.14
CA PRO A 21 23.00 8.07 4.45
C PRO A 21 22.28 8.83 5.55
N THR A 22 22.17 8.24 6.74
CA THR A 22 21.63 8.95 7.91
C THR A 22 22.76 9.63 8.68
N ASP A 23 22.46 10.76 9.32
CA ASP A 23 23.43 11.51 10.14
C ASP A 23 23.88 10.77 11.41
N SER A 24 23.20 9.66 11.76
CA SER A 24 23.63 8.80 12.84
C SER A 24 24.60 7.72 12.32
N PRO A 25 25.84 7.65 12.83
CA PRO A 25 26.83 6.66 12.41
C PRO A 25 26.43 5.20 12.69
N PHE A 26 25.39 4.97 13.50
CA PHE A 26 24.86 3.65 13.82
C PHE A 26 23.64 3.24 12.98
N ARG A 27 23.01 4.16 12.23
CA ARG A 27 21.74 3.92 11.52
C ARG A 27 21.87 3.63 10.02
N GLY A 28 23.09 3.63 9.48
CA GLY A 28 23.35 3.19 8.11
C GLY A 28 22.64 4.05 7.06
N VAL A 29 22.04 3.40 6.06
CA VAL A 29 21.43 4.07 4.91
C VAL A 29 19.90 4.00 5.02
N LYS A 30 19.23 5.16 4.95
CA LYS A 30 17.77 5.25 4.90
C LYS A 30 17.28 5.00 3.48
N LYS A 31 16.29 4.13 3.34
CA LYS A 31 15.61 3.81 2.08
C LYS A 31 14.13 4.18 2.19
N VAL A 32 13.67 5.08 1.32
CA VAL A 32 12.31 5.62 1.32
C VAL A 32 11.62 5.23 0.02
N HIS A 33 10.41 4.70 0.12
CA HIS A 33 9.57 4.35 -1.02
C HIS A 33 8.42 5.34 -1.11
N TYR A 34 8.26 6.00 -2.27
CA TYR A 34 7.20 6.99 -2.49
C TYR A 34 6.07 6.41 -3.35
N TRP A 35 4.85 6.77 -3.00
CA TRP A 35 3.62 6.51 -3.77
C TRP A 35 2.88 7.82 -4.02
N ALA A 36 2.15 7.89 -5.12
CA ALA A 36 1.08 8.85 -5.25
C ALA A 36 -0.03 8.46 -4.27
N ALA A 37 -0.57 9.43 -3.53
CA ALA A 37 -1.62 9.22 -2.55
C ALA A 37 -2.72 10.25 -2.76
N ARG A 38 -3.97 9.79 -2.91
CA ARG A 38 -5.14 10.64 -3.02
C ARG A 38 -5.74 10.84 -1.64
N SER A 39 -5.83 12.09 -1.20
CA SER A 39 -6.55 12.43 0.03
C SER A 39 -8.01 12.02 -0.07
N THR A 40 -8.53 11.37 0.97
CA THR A 40 -9.93 10.95 1.10
C THR A 40 -10.66 11.71 2.21
N GLY A 41 -10.06 12.79 2.71
CA GLY A 41 -10.57 13.60 3.82
C GLY A 41 -9.62 13.61 5.02
N GLY A 42 -9.96 14.44 6.00
CA GLY A 42 -9.12 14.78 7.15
C GLY A 42 -8.76 16.27 7.17
N GLU A 43 -8.09 16.69 8.23
CA GLU A 43 -7.74 18.09 8.48
C GLU A 43 -6.37 18.16 9.16
N PHE A 44 -5.52 19.08 8.68
CA PHE A 44 -4.18 19.26 9.22
C PHE A 44 -4.24 19.93 10.61
N THR A 45 -3.45 19.40 11.54
CA THR A 45 -3.20 20.02 12.85
C THR A 45 -1.69 20.16 13.04
N PRO A 46 -1.17 21.37 13.29
CA PRO A 46 0.26 21.59 13.55
C PRO A 46 0.78 20.75 14.72
N GLY A 47 1.99 20.21 14.58
CA GLY A 47 2.68 19.41 15.58
C GLY A 47 4.16 19.80 15.72
N SER A 48 4.90 19.04 16.52
CA SER A 48 6.33 19.31 16.77
C SER A 48 7.24 18.97 15.58
N GLU A 49 6.76 18.14 14.64
CA GLU A 49 7.51 17.74 13.44
C GLU A 49 7.09 18.53 12.20
N VAL A 50 5.80 18.86 12.08
CA VAL A 50 5.23 19.62 10.96
C VAL A 50 4.35 20.73 11.51
N ASP A 51 4.77 21.97 11.30
CA ASP A 51 4.11 23.18 11.78
C ASP A 51 3.17 23.79 10.73
N GLU A 52 3.44 23.58 9.44
CA GLU A 52 2.67 24.12 8.32
C GLU A 52 2.39 23.07 7.24
N LEU A 53 1.18 23.12 6.66
CA LEU A 53 0.81 22.37 5.46
C LEU A 53 0.14 23.31 4.44
N ILE A 54 0.67 23.31 3.22
CA ILE A 54 0.13 24.10 2.10
C ILE A 54 -0.18 23.19 0.91
N TRP A 55 -1.31 23.47 0.25
CA TRP A 55 -1.70 22.82 -1.00
C TRP A 55 -1.30 23.68 -2.18
N LEU A 56 -0.50 23.12 -3.09
CA LEU A 56 0.05 23.85 -4.24
C LEU A 56 -0.17 23.09 -5.56
N PRO A 57 -0.33 23.81 -6.68
CA PRO A 57 -0.13 23.25 -8.01
C PRO A 57 1.28 22.66 -8.15
N VAL A 58 1.43 21.65 -9.02
CA VAL A 58 2.73 20.98 -9.25
C VAL A 58 3.88 21.94 -9.58
N PRO A 59 3.71 22.97 -10.45
CA PRO A 59 4.78 23.92 -10.74
C PRO A 59 5.25 24.68 -9.49
N ASP A 60 4.32 25.11 -8.63
CA ASP A 60 4.63 25.89 -7.44
C ASP A 60 5.27 25.02 -6.35
N ALA A 61 4.77 23.78 -6.19
CA ALA A 61 5.38 22.79 -5.32
C ALA A 61 6.83 22.48 -5.74
N MET A 62 7.13 22.45 -7.05
CA MET A 62 8.49 22.25 -7.54
C MET A 62 9.46 23.35 -7.09
N ASN A 63 8.97 24.59 -6.97
CA ASN A 63 9.75 25.74 -6.51
C ASN A 63 9.87 25.80 -4.98
N LYS A 64 8.91 25.24 -4.25
CA LYS A 64 8.89 25.22 -2.78
C LYS A 64 9.75 24.10 -2.17
N LEU A 65 9.93 22.99 -2.87
CA LEU A 65 10.72 21.85 -2.37
C LEU A 65 12.21 22.18 -2.30
N ASP A 66 12.82 22.05 -1.13
CA ASP A 66 14.25 22.32 -0.91
C ASP A 66 15.16 21.17 -1.41
N TYR A 67 14.76 19.92 -1.15
CA TYR A 67 15.58 18.76 -1.48
C TYR A 67 15.44 18.34 -2.95
N ALA A 68 16.60 18.18 -3.61
CA ALA A 68 16.66 17.73 -5.00
C ALA A 68 16.02 16.35 -5.23
N GLN A 69 15.98 15.51 -4.20
CA GLN A 69 15.39 14.17 -4.28
C GLN A 69 13.85 14.24 -4.30
N ASP A 70 13.24 15.14 -3.53
CA ASP A 70 11.78 15.35 -3.56
C ASP A 70 11.34 15.96 -4.89
N ARG A 71 12.13 16.89 -5.46
CA ARG A 71 11.88 17.38 -6.83
C ARG A 71 11.87 16.24 -7.86
N LYS A 72 12.75 15.24 -7.73
CA LYS A 72 12.72 14.03 -8.58
C LYS A 72 11.45 13.21 -8.37
N VAL A 73 10.97 13.09 -7.13
CA VAL A 73 9.70 12.41 -6.81
C VAL A 73 8.53 13.13 -7.49
N LEU A 74 8.44 14.45 -7.34
CA LEU A 74 7.38 15.25 -7.94
C LEU A 74 7.42 15.23 -9.48
N CYS A 75 8.61 15.27 -10.07
CA CYS A 75 8.79 15.04 -11.51
C CYS A 75 8.26 13.66 -11.94
N ARG A 76 8.48 12.61 -11.14
CA ARG A 76 7.99 11.26 -11.45
C ARG A 76 6.48 11.15 -11.28
N PHE A 77 5.91 11.87 -10.32
CA PHE A 77 4.47 12.01 -10.14
C PHE A 77 3.83 12.63 -11.39
N ALA A 78 4.33 13.78 -11.85
CA ALA A 78 3.77 14.54 -12.97
C ALA A 78 3.84 13.84 -14.34
N LYS A 79 4.70 12.82 -14.51
CA LYS A 79 4.88 12.12 -15.79
C LYS A 79 3.67 11.31 -16.27
N HIS A 80 2.75 10.95 -15.37
CA HIS A 80 1.57 10.17 -15.71
C HIS A 80 0.39 10.58 -14.83
N PRO A 81 -0.86 10.31 -15.22
CA PRO A 81 -2.03 10.63 -14.42
C PRO A 81 -1.93 10.15 -12.97
N ALA A 82 -2.36 11.01 -12.05
CA ALA A 82 -2.49 10.70 -10.63
C ALA A 82 -3.87 10.10 -10.30
N ASP A 83 -4.87 10.41 -11.11
CA ASP A 83 -6.20 9.82 -11.01
C ASP A 83 -6.20 8.43 -11.66
N THR A 84 -6.13 7.40 -10.83
CA THR A 84 -6.08 6.01 -11.29
C THR A 84 -7.07 5.15 -10.53
N GLN A 85 -7.64 4.18 -11.24
CA GLN A 85 -8.28 3.01 -10.63
C GLN A 85 -7.22 1.93 -10.42
N THR A 86 -7.32 1.16 -9.33
CA THR A 86 -6.31 0.17 -8.95
C THR A 86 -6.88 -1.24 -9.00
N VAL A 87 -6.18 -2.14 -9.69
CA VAL A 87 -6.43 -3.58 -9.63
C VAL A 87 -5.29 -4.23 -8.85
N LEU A 88 -5.62 -4.93 -7.77
CA LEU A 88 -4.65 -5.60 -6.90
C LEU A 88 -4.66 -7.09 -7.20
N VAL A 89 -3.64 -7.57 -7.93
CA VAL A 89 -3.49 -9.00 -8.24
C VAL A 89 -2.68 -9.66 -7.13
N VAL A 90 -3.32 -10.53 -6.36
CA VAL A 90 -2.73 -11.21 -5.21
C VAL A 90 -2.55 -12.69 -5.51
N ARG A 91 -1.33 -13.20 -5.30
CA ARG A 91 -1.09 -14.65 -5.27
C ARG A 91 -1.49 -15.18 -3.89
N HIS A 92 -2.21 -16.30 -3.86
CA HIS A 92 -2.62 -16.94 -2.61
C HIS A 92 -1.44 -17.16 -1.64
N GLY A 93 -1.72 -17.14 -0.33
CA GLY A 93 -0.76 -17.43 0.72
C GLY A 93 -0.19 -18.85 0.65
N THR A 94 0.76 -19.17 1.52
CA THR A 94 1.33 -20.52 1.59
C THR A 94 0.26 -21.55 1.98
N ALA A 95 0.25 -22.69 1.30
CA ALA A 95 -0.80 -23.70 1.40
C ALA A 95 -0.23 -25.12 1.59
N GLY A 96 0.95 -25.22 2.22
CA GLY A 96 1.70 -26.46 2.28
C GLY A 96 2.11 -27.00 0.91
N SER A 97 2.47 -28.30 0.87
CA SER A 97 2.87 -29.01 -0.34
C SER A 97 1.73 -29.85 -0.91
N LYS A 98 1.60 -29.86 -2.23
CA LYS A 98 0.66 -30.72 -2.96
C LYS A 98 0.92 -32.22 -2.69
N ALA A 99 2.19 -32.62 -2.54
CA ALA A 99 2.57 -34.02 -2.34
C ALA A 99 2.10 -34.60 -1.00
N HIS A 100 1.89 -33.75 0.00
CA HIS A 100 1.48 -34.15 1.35
C HIS A 100 -0.01 -33.90 1.61
N PHE A 101 -0.76 -33.43 0.61
CA PHE A 101 -2.19 -33.23 0.71
C PHE A 101 -2.92 -34.39 0.06
N SER A 102 -3.70 -35.13 0.83
CA SER A 102 -4.59 -36.16 0.32
C SER A 102 -5.89 -35.53 -0.17
N GLY A 103 -6.31 -35.91 -1.38
CA GLY A 103 -7.56 -35.46 -2.00
C GLY A 103 -7.37 -34.44 -3.12
N ASP A 104 -8.46 -33.75 -3.45
CA ASP A 104 -8.49 -32.78 -4.56
C ASP A 104 -7.71 -31.51 -4.22
N ASP A 105 -6.65 -31.20 -4.98
CA ASP A 105 -5.83 -29.99 -4.79
C ASP A 105 -6.66 -28.70 -4.89
N SER A 106 -7.84 -28.72 -5.52
CA SER A 106 -8.75 -27.55 -5.52
C SER A 106 -9.20 -27.16 -4.10
N LYS A 107 -9.28 -28.15 -3.19
CA LYS A 107 -9.74 -28.01 -1.80
C LYS A 107 -8.60 -27.81 -0.80
N ARG A 108 -7.34 -27.78 -1.25
CA ARG A 108 -6.19 -27.62 -0.36
C ARG A 108 -6.21 -26.24 0.31
N PRO A 109 -6.22 -26.18 1.67
CA PRO A 109 -6.33 -24.94 2.41
C PRO A 109 -4.96 -24.25 2.60
N LEU A 110 -5.00 -23.00 3.08
CA LEU A 110 -3.84 -22.30 3.58
C LEU A 110 -3.25 -23.03 4.80
N ASP A 111 -1.92 -23.04 4.86
CA ASP A 111 -1.20 -23.47 6.06
C ASP A 111 -1.20 -22.36 7.13
N LYS A 112 -0.59 -22.63 8.29
CA LYS A 112 -0.53 -21.66 9.40
C LYS A 112 0.11 -20.33 8.97
N ARG A 113 1.14 -20.37 8.14
CA ARG A 113 1.80 -19.17 7.63
C ARG A 113 0.93 -18.46 6.60
N GLY A 114 0.22 -19.21 5.74
CA GLY A 114 -0.69 -18.66 4.75
C GLY A 114 -1.82 -17.88 5.39
N ARG A 115 -2.41 -18.40 6.48
CA ARG A 115 -3.43 -17.66 7.24
C ARG A 115 -2.88 -16.37 7.84
N ALA A 116 -1.68 -16.40 8.42
CA ALA A 116 -1.04 -15.18 8.92
C ALA A 116 -0.72 -14.16 7.80
N GLN A 117 -0.39 -14.63 6.60
CA GLN A 117 -0.22 -13.77 5.42
C GLN A 117 -1.55 -13.13 4.99
N ALA A 118 -2.65 -13.89 5.00
CA ALA A 118 -3.98 -13.39 4.66
C ALA A 118 -4.40 -12.23 5.58
N GLU A 119 -4.20 -12.39 6.90
CA GLU A 119 -4.44 -11.31 7.88
C GLU A 119 -3.53 -10.09 7.64
N ALA A 120 -2.24 -10.32 7.39
CA ALA A 120 -1.29 -9.24 7.15
C ALA A 120 -1.55 -8.48 5.83
N LEU A 121 -2.25 -9.09 4.87
CA LEU A 121 -2.63 -8.45 3.62
C LEU A 121 -3.74 -7.41 3.80
N VAL A 122 -4.61 -7.54 4.80
CA VAL A 122 -5.76 -6.64 5.00
C VAL A 122 -5.34 -5.17 5.03
N PRO A 123 -4.45 -4.71 5.95
CA PRO A 123 -4.04 -3.31 5.96
C PRO A 123 -3.28 -2.91 4.70
N GLN A 124 -2.56 -3.84 4.06
CA GLN A 124 -1.83 -3.56 2.83
C GLN A 124 -2.76 -3.30 1.65
N LEU A 125 -3.86 -4.05 1.51
CA LEU A 125 -4.81 -3.92 0.42
C LEU A 125 -5.75 -2.72 0.64
N LEU A 126 -6.17 -2.49 1.90
CA LEU A 126 -6.93 -1.30 2.28
C LEU A 126 -6.16 -0.01 2.04
N ALA A 127 -4.82 -0.01 2.18
CA ALA A 127 -4.00 1.16 1.87
C ALA A 127 -4.14 1.61 0.39
N PHE A 128 -4.53 0.72 -0.52
CA PHE A 128 -4.80 1.04 -1.94
C PHE A 128 -6.30 1.28 -2.22
N GLY A 129 -7.15 1.29 -1.19
CA GLY A 129 -8.59 1.50 -1.32
C GLY A 129 -9.33 0.32 -1.94
N ALA A 130 -8.98 -0.92 -1.60
CA ALA A 130 -9.71 -2.10 -2.05
C ALA A 130 -11.19 -2.03 -1.62
N THR A 131 -12.11 -2.34 -2.55
CA THR A 131 -13.56 -2.29 -2.35
C THR A 131 -14.25 -3.61 -2.69
N ASP A 132 -13.82 -4.24 -3.79
CA ASP A 132 -14.41 -5.47 -4.33
C ASP A 132 -13.39 -6.61 -4.30
N VAL A 133 -13.86 -7.82 -4.02
CA VAL A 133 -13.01 -8.99 -3.79
C VAL A 133 -13.38 -10.12 -4.75
N TYR A 134 -12.38 -10.61 -5.48
CA TYR A 134 -12.51 -11.72 -6.43
C TYR A 134 -11.47 -12.80 -6.10
N ALA A 135 -11.82 -14.06 -6.31
CA ALA A 135 -10.89 -15.18 -6.16
C ALA A 135 -11.04 -16.21 -7.28
N ALA A 136 -9.93 -16.88 -7.62
CA ALA A 136 -10.00 -18.07 -8.46
C ALA A 136 -10.65 -19.24 -7.70
N ASP A 137 -11.31 -20.15 -8.43
CA ASP A 137 -12.02 -21.34 -7.91
C ASP A 137 -11.08 -22.40 -7.27
N ARG A 138 -10.50 -22.02 -6.13
CA ARG A 138 -9.58 -22.80 -5.29
C ARG A 138 -9.72 -22.31 -3.84
N VAL A 139 -9.85 -23.24 -2.89
CA VAL A 139 -10.05 -22.92 -1.46
C VAL A 139 -8.96 -21.99 -0.92
N ARG A 140 -7.68 -22.25 -1.21
CA ARG A 140 -6.56 -21.38 -0.80
C ARG A 140 -6.65 -19.93 -1.32
N CYS A 141 -7.26 -19.71 -2.49
CA CYS A 141 -7.43 -18.38 -3.05
C CYS A 141 -8.51 -17.63 -2.28
N HIS A 142 -9.68 -18.25 -2.07
CA HIS A 142 -10.74 -17.70 -1.22
C HIS A 142 -10.22 -17.41 0.20
N GLN A 143 -9.56 -18.37 0.85
CA GLN A 143 -9.00 -18.20 2.19
C GLN A 143 -7.95 -17.09 2.31
N THR A 144 -7.26 -16.73 1.22
CA THR A 144 -6.32 -15.60 1.25
C THR A 144 -7.07 -14.28 1.31
N MET A 145 -8.27 -14.22 0.73
CA MET A 145 -9.08 -13.01 0.62
C MET A 145 -10.19 -12.91 1.67
N GLU A 146 -10.53 -14.01 2.36
CA GLU A 146 -11.53 -14.07 3.44
C GLU A 146 -11.36 -12.96 4.49
N PRO A 147 -10.16 -12.69 5.05
CA PRO A 147 -10.00 -11.60 6.02
C PRO A 147 -10.34 -10.22 5.45
N LEU A 148 -9.93 -9.94 4.20
CA LEU A 148 -10.25 -8.66 3.57
C LEU A 148 -11.76 -8.54 3.30
N ALA A 149 -12.38 -9.61 2.80
CA ALA A 149 -13.81 -9.63 2.51
C ALA A 149 -14.64 -9.41 3.79
N ALA A 150 -14.22 -10.01 4.90
CA ALA A 150 -14.84 -9.80 6.21
C ALA A 150 -14.69 -8.35 6.69
N GLU A 151 -13.49 -7.77 6.60
CA GLU A 151 -13.22 -6.38 6.99
C GLU A 151 -14.03 -5.36 6.15
N LEU A 152 -14.19 -5.63 4.86
CA LEU A 152 -15.00 -4.81 3.95
C LEU A 152 -16.50 -5.11 4.03
N ASN A 153 -16.90 -6.18 4.72
CA ASN A 153 -18.26 -6.71 4.73
C ASN A 153 -18.82 -6.95 3.31
N VAL A 154 -18.04 -7.61 2.45
CA VAL A 154 -18.40 -7.95 1.06
C VAL A 154 -18.27 -9.45 0.80
N THR A 155 -18.92 -9.92 -0.27
CA THR A 155 -18.74 -11.29 -0.75
C THR A 155 -17.48 -11.42 -1.61
N ILE A 156 -16.90 -12.63 -1.65
CA ILE A 156 -15.86 -12.98 -2.62
C ILE A 156 -16.54 -13.52 -3.87
N HIS A 157 -16.27 -12.88 -5.01
CA HIS A 157 -16.78 -13.27 -6.33
C HIS A 157 -15.85 -14.22 -7.08
#